data_AF-A0A7J7JHL3-F1
#
_entry.id   AF-A0A7J7JHL3-F1
#
_cell.length_a   1.000
_cell.length_b   1.000
_cell.length_c   1.000
_cell.angle_alpha   90.00
_cell.angle_beta   90.00
_cell.angle_gamma   90.00
#
_symmetry.space_group_name_H-M   'P 1'
#
loop_
_entity.id
_entity.type
_entity.pdbx_description
1 polymer ?
#
loop_
_entity_poly.entity_id
_entity_poly.type
_entity_poly.pdbx_seq_one_letter_code
_entity_poly.pdbx_strand_id
1 'polypeptide(L)'
;MMDDRSSYDLVVELLNQASLEQNGAAKVILLKQVQELVINKEPNLLDNFFDEIIGFQSDKSIEVRKFVVTFLEFACKVDGEILSKIIGNLNILLYDENVNIKKKIMLSMASLYRTAIKVTSTVIG
;
A
#
# COMPACT_ATOMS: atom_id res chain seq x y z
N MET A 1 -12.09 -2.47 -32.23
CA MET A 1 -12.95 -2.55 -31.02
C MET A 1 -12.06 -2.17 -29.86
N MET A 2 -12.30 -1.00 -29.26
CA MET A 2 -11.51 -0.52 -28.11
C MET A 2 -11.93 -1.34 -26.90
N ASP A 3 -10.94 -1.92 -26.24
CA ASP A 3 -11.06 -2.75 -25.06
C ASP A 3 -11.46 -1.85 -23.88
N ASP A 4 -12.77 -1.66 -23.66
CA ASP A 4 -13.33 -1.01 -22.46
C ASP A 4 -13.16 -1.93 -21.24
N ARG A 5 -11.91 -2.29 -20.94
CA ARG A 5 -11.58 -2.97 -19.68
C ARG A 5 -11.71 -1.98 -18.56
N SER A 6 -12.54 -2.31 -17.56
CA SER A 6 -12.67 -1.47 -16.39
C SER A 6 -11.35 -1.46 -15.61
N SER A 7 -11.03 -0.35 -14.96
CA SER A 7 -9.83 -0.29 -14.11
C SER A 7 -9.91 -1.29 -12.95
N TYR A 8 -11.11 -1.68 -12.53
CA TYR A 8 -11.34 -2.75 -11.56
C TYR A 8 -10.81 -4.09 -12.06
N ASP A 9 -11.18 -4.49 -13.28
CA ASP A 9 -10.74 -5.77 -13.87
C ASP A 9 -9.22 -5.80 -14.06
N LEU A 10 -8.64 -4.66 -14.45
CA LEU A 10 -7.20 -4.52 -14.59
C LEU A 10 -6.47 -4.66 -13.24
N VAL A 11 -6.99 -4.07 -12.17
CA VAL A 11 -6.41 -4.23 -10.82
C VAL A 11 -6.47 -5.69 -10.38
N VAL A 12 -7.61 -6.37 -10.59
CA VAL A 12 -7.76 -7.80 -10.29
C VAL A 12 -6.75 -8.64 -11.06
N GLU A 13 -6.59 -8.39 -12.36
CA GLU A 13 -5.62 -9.09 -13.20
C GLU A 13 -4.19 -8.91 -12.68
N LEU A 14 -3.78 -7.66 -12.41
CA LEU A 14 -2.45 -7.32 -11.94
C LEU A 14 -2.14 -7.91 -10.56
N LEU A 15 -3.10 -7.89 -9.63
CA LEU A 15 -2.93 -8.50 -8.30
C LEU A 15 -2.76 -10.02 -8.41
N ASN A 16 -3.58 -10.68 -9.22
CA ASN A 16 -3.45 -12.12 -9.47
C ASN A 16 -2.09 -12.48 -10.09
N GLN A 17 -1.64 -11.70 -11.07
CA GLN A 17 -0.30 -11.87 -11.65
C GLN A 17 0.81 -11.68 -10.60
N ALA A 18 0.70 -10.65 -9.75
CA ALA A 18 1.65 -10.40 -8.68
C ALA A 18 1.70 -11.51 -7.63
N SER A 19 0.56 -12.14 -7.33
CA SER A 19 0.49 -13.28 -6.40
C SER A 19 1.17 -14.53 -6.94
N LEU A 20 1.16 -14.75 -8.25
CA LEU A 20 1.81 -15.90 -8.90
C LEU A 20 3.31 -15.66 -9.17
N GLU A 21 3.71 -14.41 -9.32
CA GLU A 21 5.10 -14.02 -9.59
C GLU A 21 6.04 -14.41 -8.43
N GLN A 22 7.17 -15.03 -8.78
CA GLN A 22 8.19 -15.48 -7.83
C GLN A 22 9.35 -14.48 -7.73
N ASN A 23 9.59 -13.71 -8.79
CA ASN A 23 10.60 -12.68 -8.80
C ASN A 23 10.09 -11.41 -8.08
N GLY A 24 10.73 -11.09 -6.95
CA GLY A 24 10.36 -9.94 -6.13
C GLY A 24 10.38 -8.60 -6.88
N ALA A 25 11.33 -8.38 -7.80
CA ALA A 25 11.43 -7.13 -8.56
C ALA A 25 10.30 -7.01 -9.59
N ALA A 26 9.99 -8.11 -10.31
CA ALA A 26 8.87 -8.16 -11.25
C ALA A 26 7.54 -7.95 -10.51
N LYS A 27 7.38 -8.57 -9.33
CA LYS A 27 6.21 -8.37 -8.47
C LYS A 27 6.03 -6.90 -8.07
N VAL A 28 7.10 -6.22 -7.67
CA VAL A 28 7.05 -4.79 -7.33
C VAL A 28 6.62 -3.93 -8.53
N ILE A 29 6.99 -4.31 -9.76
CA ILE A 29 6.54 -3.59 -10.97
C ILE A 29 5.01 -3.70 -11.13
N LEU A 30 4.45 -4.90 -10.97
CA LEU A 30 3.00 -5.13 -11.05
C LEU A 30 2.27 -4.36 -9.93
N LEU A 31 2.76 -4.45 -8.70
CA LEU A 31 2.15 -3.75 -7.57
C LEU A 31 2.22 -2.21 -7.70
N LYS A 32 3.26 -1.67 -8.35
CA LYS A 32 3.32 -0.23 -8.66
C LYS A 32 2.28 0.19 -9.69
N GLN A 33 1.94 -0.67 -10.66
CA GLN A 33 0.85 -0.39 -11.59
C GLN A 33 -0.49 -0.38 -10.87
N VAL A 34 -0.71 -1.34 -9.95
CA VAL A 34 -1.89 -1.33 -9.06
C VAL A 34 -1.93 -0.04 -8.24
N GLN A 35 -0.82 0.35 -7.61
CA GLN A 35 -0.74 1.61 -6.86
C GLN A 35 -1.16 2.81 -7.72
N GLU A 36 -0.66 2.94 -8.94
CA GLU A 36 -1.02 4.05 -9.82
C GLU A 36 -2.53 4.10 -10.08
N LEU A 37 -3.16 2.94 -10.30
CA LEU A 37 -4.59 2.85 -10.53
C LEU A 37 -5.39 3.23 -9.28
N VAL A 38 -5.07 2.67 -8.12
CA VAL A 38 -5.88 2.83 -6.89
C VAL A 38 -5.55 4.08 -6.07
N ILE A 39 -4.40 4.73 -6.30
CA ILE A 39 -4.00 5.96 -5.59
C ILE A 39 -4.24 7.20 -6.45
N ASN A 40 -3.92 7.14 -7.75
CA ASN A 40 -3.89 8.34 -8.61
C ASN A 40 -5.07 8.38 -9.59
N LYS A 41 -5.37 7.27 -10.27
CA LYS A 41 -6.38 7.24 -11.34
C LYS A 41 -7.81 7.14 -10.81
N GLU A 42 -8.08 6.13 -9.98
CA GLU A 42 -9.40 5.82 -9.44
C GLU A 42 -9.32 5.52 -7.93
N PRO A 43 -9.17 6.56 -7.08
CA PRO A 43 -9.03 6.41 -5.62
C PRO A 43 -10.16 5.63 -4.94
N ASN A 44 -11.36 5.62 -5.52
CA ASN A 44 -12.50 4.87 -5.01
C ASN A 44 -12.26 3.34 -5.00
N LEU A 45 -11.27 2.85 -5.77
CA LEU A 45 -10.88 1.44 -5.77
C LEU A 45 -10.01 1.07 -4.58
N LEU A 46 -9.42 2.04 -3.87
CA LEU A 46 -8.48 1.78 -2.79
C LEU A 46 -9.07 0.89 -1.70
N ASP A 47 -10.26 1.21 -1.20
CA ASP A 47 -10.90 0.44 -0.12
C ASP A 47 -11.25 -0.99 -0.56
N ASN A 48 -11.61 -1.17 -1.84
CA ASN A 48 -11.98 -2.48 -2.39
C ASN A 48 -10.79 -3.44 -2.52
N PHE A 49 -9.57 -2.94 -2.68
CA PHE A 49 -8.36 -3.74 -2.92
C PHE A 49 -7.32 -3.59 -1.81
N PHE A 50 -7.68 -2.89 -0.73
CA PHE A 50 -6.74 -2.54 0.33
C PHE A 50 -6.14 -3.80 0.95
N ASP A 51 -7.00 -4.74 1.36
CA ASP A 51 -6.58 -5.95 2.06
C ASP A 51 -5.72 -6.87 1.17
N GLU A 52 -6.02 -6.96 -0.12
CA GLU A 52 -5.24 -7.73 -1.11
C GLU A 52 -3.82 -7.17 -1.24
N ILE A 53 -3.66 -5.84 -1.27
CA ILE A 53 -2.34 -5.20 -1.37
C ILE A 53 -1.56 -5.37 -0.06
N ILE A 54 -2.24 -5.30 1.09
CA ILE A 54 -1.62 -5.54 2.40
C ILE A 54 -1.22 -6.99 2.61
N GLY A 55 -1.88 -7.95 1.95
CA GLY A 55 -1.48 -9.36 1.96
C GLY A 55 -0.01 -9.59 1.58
N PHE A 56 0.60 -8.69 0.80
CA PHE A 56 2.01 -8.76 0.44
C PHE A 56 2.99 -8.35 1.55
N GLN A 57 2.50 -7.90 2.72
CA GLN A 57 3.36 -7.50 3.85
C GLN A 57 4.18 -8.67 4.42
N SER A 58 3.73 -9.91 4.22
CA SER A 58 4.44 -11.13 4.61
C SER A 58 5.22 -11.77 3.47
N ASP A 59 5.40 -11.09 2.33
CA ASP A 59 6.15 -11.64 1.19
C ASP A 59 7.62 -11.91 1.56
N LYS A 60 8.20 -12.97 1.00
CA LYS A 60 9.60 -13.36 1.25
C LYS A 60 10.59 -12.29 0.75
N SER A 61 10.23 -11.58 -0.32
CA SER A 61 11.03 -10.51 -0.90
C SER A 61 11.01 -9.26 -0.02
N ILE A 62 12.20 -8.83 0.41
CA ILE A 62 12.38 -7.57 1.15
C ILE A 62 11.91 -6.37 0.31
N GLU A 63 12.06 -6.41 -1.01
CA GLU A 63 11.63 -5.31 -1.89
C GLU A 63 10.12 -5.17 -1.93
N VAL A 64 9.39 -6.29 -1.91
CA VAL A 64 7.93 -6.31 -1.86
C VAL A 64 7.45 -5.76 -0.52
N ARG A 65 8.04 -6.20 0.60
CA ARG A 65 7.69 -5.65 1.92
C ARG A 65 8.01 -4.15 2.03
N LYS A 66 9.13 -3.67 1.46
CA LYS A 66 9.44 -2.23 1.37
C LYS A 66 8.40 -1.47 0.55
N PHE A 67 7.93 -2.07 -0.54
CA PHE A 67 6.85 -1.50 -1.34
C PHE A 67 5.58 -1.35 -0.50
N VAL A 68 5.15 -2.38 0.24
CA VAL A 68 3.94 -2.32 1.07
C VAL A 68 4.00 -1.19 2.10
N VAL A 69 5.14 -1.00 2.78
CA VAL A 69 5.32 0.14 3.71
C VAL A 69 5.13 1.48 2.98
N THR A 70 5.62 1.59 1.76
CA THR A 70 5.52 2.82 0.96
C THR A 70 4.09 3.04 0.45
N PHE A 71 3.42 1.97 0.03
CA PHE A 71 2.02 2.00 -0.37
C PHE A 71 1.12 2.47 0.77
N LEU A 72 1.31 1.92 1.97
CA LEU A 72 0.60 2.33 3.20
C LEU A 72 0.74 3.85 3.46
N GLU A 73 1.93 4.40 3.25
CA GLU A 73 2.17 5.83 3.39
C GLU A 73 1.38 6.66 2.36
N PHE A 74 1.26 6.18 1.12
CA PHE A 74 0.49 6.86 0.09
C PHE A 74 -1.02 6.74 0.33
N ALA A 75 -1.50 5.55 0.69
CA ALA A 75 -2.91 5.31 1.01
C ALA A 75 -3.41 6.27 2.10
N CYS A 76 -2.65 6.44 3.20
CA CYS A 76 -3.01 7.39 4.25
C CYS A 76 -2.97 8.87 3.87
N LYS A 77 -2.26 9.24 2.80
CA LYS A 77 -2.28 10.62 2.29
C LYS A 77 -3.50 10.89 1.41
N VAL A 78 -3.99 9.85 0.72
CA VAL A 78 -5.22 9.90 -0.08
C VAL A 78 -6.44 9.87 0.81
N ASP A 79 -6.47 8.92 1.75
CA ASP A 79 -7.58 8.73 2.68
C ASP A 79 -7.05 8.62 4.11
N GLY A 80 -7.35 9.64 4.92
CA GLY A 80 -6.95 9.71 6.32
C GLY A 80 -7.67 8.71 7.22
N GLU A 81 -8.84 8.20 6.82
CA GLU A 81 -9.61 7.22 7.62
C GLU A 81 -8.94 5.85 7.64
N ILE A 82 -8.20 5.52 6.56
CA ILE A 82 -7.37 4.32 6.45
C ILE A 82 -6.30 4.28 7.54
N LEU A 83 -5.90 5.41 8.13
CA LEU A 83 -4.88 5.45 9.19
C LEU A 83 -5.16 4.43 10.31
N SER A 84 -6.43 4.30 10.72
CA SER A 84 -6.85 3.35 11.75
C SER A 84 -6.64 1.89 11.33
N LYS A 85 -6.85 1.56 10.05
CA LYS A 85 -6.67 0.22 9.47
C LYS A 85 -5.18 -0.16 9.36
N ILE A 86 -4.27 0.81 9.23
CA ILE A 86 -2.85 0.52 8.95
C ILE A 86 -1.94 0.41 10.16
N ILE A 87 -2.35 0.94 11.32
CA ILE A 87 -1.51 0.93 12.52
C ILE A 87 -1.10 -0.49 12.92
N GLY A 88 -2.03 -1.45 12.84
CA GLY A 88 -1.74 -2.87 13.09
C GLY A 88 -0.71 -3.44 12.12
N ASN A 89 -0.85 -3.13 10.83
CA ASN A 89 0.06 -3.60 9.77
C ASN A 89 1.47 -3.02 9.93
N LEU A 90 1.58 -1.73 10.25
CA LEU A 90 2.86 -1.09 10.54
C LEU A 90 3.53 -1.68 11.79
N ASN A 91 2.74 -2.03 12.81
CA ASN A 91 3.28 -2.64 14.02
C ASN A 91 3.89 -4.02 13.71
N ILE A 92 3.20 -4.85 12.93
CA ILE A 92 3.75 -6.14 12.46
C ILE A 92 5.07 -5.92 11.71
N LEU A 93 5.08 -5.01 10.75
CA LEU A 93 6.26 -4.70 9.93
C LEU A 93 7.40 -4.09 10.78
N LEU A 94 7.12 -3.42 11.90
CA LEU A 94 8.13 -2.85 12.79
C LEU A 94 8.99 -3.93 13.45
N TYR A 95 8.45 -5.14 13.60
CA TYR A 95 9.16 -6.30 14.11
C TYR A 95 9.79 -7.16 12.99
N ASP A 96 9.85 -6.67 11.75
CA ASP A 96 10.50 -7.38 10.64
C ASP A 96 11.96 -7.72 10.99
N GLU A 97 12.39 -8.93 10.61
CA GLU A 97 13.76 -9.39 10.83
C GLU A 97 14.77 -8.48 10.11
N ASN A 98 14.39 -7.95 8.94
CA ASN A 98 15.25 -7.10 8.13
C ASN A 98 15.32 -5.67 8.67
N VAL A 99 16.53 -5.24 9.05
CA VAL A 99 16.80 -3.89 9.56
C VAL A 99 16.42 -2.78 8.56
N ASN A 100 16.48 -3.04 7.25
CA ASN A 100 16.11 -2.02 6.26
C ASN A 100 14.60 -1.78 6.21
N ILE A 101 13.78 -2.80 6.51
CA ILE A 101 12.33 -2.66 6.65
C ILE A 101 12.02 -1.80 7.88
N LYS A 102 12.63 -2.13 9.03
CA LYS A 102 12.49 -1.35 10.27
C LYS A 102 12.85 0.11 10.10
N LYS A 103 13.99 0.41 9.45
CA LYS A 103 14.40 1.79 9.14
C LYS A 103 13.38 2.51 8.26
N LYS A 104 12.87 1.84 7.23
CA LYS A 104 11.86 2.41 6.33
C LYS A 104 10.56 2.73 7.08
N ILE A 105 10.14 1.87 8.00
CA ILE A 105 8.94 2.09 8.81
C ILE A 105 9.12 3.27 9.76
N MET A 106 10.25 3.39 10.45
CA MET A 106 10.50 4.55 11.32
C MET A 106 10.40 5.86 10.54
N LEU A 107 10.94 5.91 9.32
CA LEU A 107 10.82 7.08 8.43
C LEU A 107 9.37 7.33 8.02
N SER A 108 8.63 6.29 7.63
CA SER A 108 7.22 6.40 7.24
C SER A 108 6.32 6.76 8.43
N MET A 109 6.60 6.29 9.65
CA MET A 109 5.88 6.68 10.88
C MET A 109 6.04 8.17 11.17
N ALA A 110 7.22 8.76 10.98
CA ALA A 110 7.41 10.20 11.14
C ALA A 110 6.57 11.02 10.13
N SER A 111 6.39 10.49 8.91
CA SER A 111 5.52 11.06 7.88
C SER A 111 4.05 10.95 8.28
N LEU A 112 3.61 9.75 8.68
CA LEU A 112 2.24 9.45 9.08
C LEU A 112 1.81 10.19 10.35
N TYR A 113 2.70 10.39 11.30
CA TYR A 113 2.42 11.17 12.51
C TYR A 113 1.99 12.60 12.18
N ARG A 114 2.63 13.24 11.19
CA ARG A 114 2.21 14.56 10.71
C ARG A 114 0.83 14.53 10.06
N THR A 115 0.55 13.51 9.24
CA THR A 115 -0.76 13.32 8.62
C THR A 115 -1.85 13.11 9.68
N ALA A 116 -1.59 12.27 10.68
CA ALA A 116 -2.50 11.99 11.79
C ALA A 116 -2.90 13.27 12.54
N ILE A 117 -1.91 14.09 12.94
CA ILE A 117 -2.16 15.37 13.61
C ILE A 117 -3.03 16.26 12.73
N LYS A 118 -2.71 16.39 11.44
CA LYS A 118 -3.48 17.22 10.50
C LYS A 118 -4.93 16.77 10.42
N VAL A 119 -5.18 15.46 10.24
CA VAL A 119 -6.54 14.91 10.18
C VAL A 119 -7.29 15.21 11.48
N THR A 120 -6.69 14.94 12.64
CA THR A 120 -7.33 15.23 13.93
C THR A 120 -7.62 16.72 14.13
N SER A 121 -6.74 17.63 13.69
CA SER A 121 -6.99 19.07 13.81
C SER A 121 -8.14 19.57 12.94
N THR A 122 -8.41 18.92 11.81
CA THR A 122 -9.54 19.26 10.92
C THR A 122 -10.87 18.76 11.47
N VAL A 123 -10.89 17.66 12.24
CA VAL A 123 -12.12 17.09 12.80
C VAL A 123 -12.64 17.88 14.01
N ILE A 124 -11.77 18.66 14.67
CA ILE A 124 -12.09 19.41 15.90
C ILE A 124 -12.29 20.91 15.63
N GLY A 125 -12.13 21.37 14.38
CA GLY A 125 -12.35 22.77 13.96
C GLY A 125 -13.61 22.93 13.13
#